data_AF-A0A817W6S3-F1
#
_entry.id   AF-A0A817W6S3-F1
#
_cell.length_a   1.000
_cell.length_b   1.000
_cell.length_c   1.000
_cell.angle_alpha   90.00
_cell.angle_beta   90.00
_cell.angle_gamma   90.00
#
_symmetry.space_group_name_H-M   'P 1'
#
loop_
_entity.id
_entity.type
_entity.pdbx_description
1 polymer ?
#
loop_
_entity_poly.entity_id
_entity_poly.type
_entity_poly.pdbx_seq_one_letter_code
_entity_poly.pdbx_strand_id
1 'polypeptide(L)'
;MRGSYDNDLRWPFQFKVTFTLLDHLSPNNNQTNFLWPDTKSIAFQRPSSEMNIPYGISKFVPLNVFEHNENHYVKNDRMFIKIEVDFLAERPTISLIGDVGELLNEEELVDTNYDNLPQLLCCSDA
;
A
#
# COMPACT_ATOMS: atom_id res chain seq x y z
N MET A 1 0.77 -7.16 11.45
CA MET A 1 1.76 -7.48 12.51
C MET A 1 1.01 -7.84 13.76
N ARG A 2 1.60 -8.68 14.62
CA ARG A 2 1.01 -9.01 15.91
C ARG A 2 1.07 -7.82 16.87
N GLY A 3 -0.08 -7.46 17.44
CA GLY A 3 -0.23 -6.40 18.43
C GLY A 3 -0.58 -6.96 19.81
N SER A 4 -0.30 -6.17 20.87
CA SER A 4 -0.68 -6.52 22.24
C SER A 4 -2.19 -6.56 22.47
N TYR A 5 -2.98 -5.92 21.59
CA TYR A 5 -4.44 -5.80 21.69
C TYR A 5 -5.18 -6.59 20.61
N ASP A 6 -4.52 -7.50 19.89
CA ASP A 6 -5.14 -8.27 18.79
C ASP A 6 -6.38 -9.07 19.19
N ASN A 7 -6.52 -9.42 20.47
CA ASN A 7 -7.70 -10.11 21.00
C ASN A 7 -8.95 -9.21 21.08
N ASP A 8 -8.76 -7.89 21.17
CA ASP A 8 -9.84 -6.91 21.33
C ASP A 8 -10.21 -6.23 20.00
N LEU A 9 -9.36 -6.40 18.97
CA LEU A 9 -9.58 -5.85 17.64
C LEU A 9 -10.50 -6.74 16.79
N ARG A 10 -11.24 -6.10 15.88
CA ARG A 10 -12.04 -6.80 14.88
C ARG A 10 -11.14 -7.42 13.81
N TRP A 11 -11.43 -8.67 13.45
CA TRP A 11 -10.77 -9.40 12.36
C TRP A 11 -11.80 -9.97 11.38
N PRO A 12 -11.44 -10.13 10.09
CA PRO A 12 -10.19 -9.69 9.45
C PRO A 12 -10.05 -8.16 9.40
N PHE A 13 -8.82 -7.67 9.24
CA PHE A 13 -8.54 -6.25 9.02
C PHE A 13 -9.22 -5.80 7.72
N GLN A 14 -9.99 -4.72 7.79
CA GLN A 14 -10.91 -4.31 6.70
C GLN A 14 -10.91 -2.80 6.42
N PHE A 15 -9.99 -2.06 7.03
CA PHE A 15 -9.92 -0.60 6.90
C PHE A 15 -9.19 -0.20 5.64
N LYS A 16 -9.66 0.85 4.96
CA LYS A 16 -8.99 1.38 3.76
C LYS A 16 -7.58 1.81 4.12
N VAL A 17 -6.60 1.37 3.33
CA VAL A 17 -5.20 1.78 3.48
C VAL A 17 -4.81 2.61 2.27
N THR A 18 -4.37 3.83 2.50
CA THR A 18 -3.88 4.75 1.47
C THR A 18 -2.37 4.90 1.61
N PHE A 19 -1.65 4.73 0.51
CA PHE A 19 -0.23 4.93 0.36
C PHE A 19 0.01 6.18 -0.49
N THR A 20 0.89 7.06 -0.04
CA THR A 20 1.22 8.27 -0.78
C THR A 20 2.73 8.46 -0.83
N LEU A 21 3.28 8.50 -2.05
CA LEU A 21 4.65 8.97 -2.28
C LEU A 21 4.63 10.50 -2.30
N LEU A 22 5.40 11.11 -1.38
CA LEU A 22 5.42 12.56 -1.23
C LEU A 22 6.36 13.22 -2.23
N ASP A 23 5.86 14.25 -2.91
CA ASP A 23 6.64 15.18 -3.72
C ASP A 23 7.17 16.31 -2.81
N HIS A 24 8.48 16.56 -2.87
CA HIS A 24 9.18 17.54 -2.04
C HIS A 24 8.92 19.00 -2.42
N LEU A 25 8.38 19.27 -3.61
CA LEU A 25 8.07 20.60 -4.12
C LEU A 25 6.62 20.97 -3.83
N SER A 26 5.67 20.06 -4.14
CA SER A 26 4.24 20.36 -4.06
C SER A 26 3.41 19.13 -3.67
N PRO A 27 2.59 19.22 -2.61
CA PRO A 27 1.66 18.15 -2.25
C PRO A 27 0.67 17.74 -3.35
N ASN A 28 0.39 18.63 -4.31
CA ASN A 28 -0.52 18.34 -5.42
C ASN A 28 0.04 17.31 -6.41
N ASN A 29 1.35 17.08 -6.39
CA ASN A 29 2.03 16.11 -7.25
C ASN A 29 2.24 14.76 -6.57
N ASN A 30 1.81 14.61 -5.31
CA ASN A 30 1.92 13.37 -4.58
C ASN A 30 1.26 12.21 -5.35
N GLN A 31 1.98 11.10 -5.51
CA GLN A 31 1.40 9.90 -6.12
C GLN A 31 0.69 9.13 -5.02
N THR A 32 -0.64 9.04 -5.12
CA THR A 32 -1.48 8.41 -4.10
C THR A 32 -2.17 7.19 -4.68
N ASN A 33 -2.17 6.11 -3.89
CA ASN A 33 -2.87 4.91 -4.24
C ASN A 33 -3.45 4.24 -3.00
N PHE A 34 -4.53 3.48 -3.13
CA PHE A 34 -5.19 2.87 -1.97
C PHE A 34 -5.65 1.46 -2.23
N LEU A 35 -5.80 0.69 -1.16
CA LEU A 35 -6.40 -0.64 -1.22
C LEU A 35 -7.48 -0.80 -0.16
N TRP A 36 -8.46 -1.63 -0.51
CA TRP A 36 -9.43 -2.18 0.42
C TRP A 36 -9.01 -3.62 0.73
N PRO A 37 -8.66 -3.95 1.98
CA PRO A 37 -8.25 -5.30 2.34
C PRO A 37 -9.25 -6.36 1.87
N ASP A 38 -8.75 -7.42 1.24
CA ASP A 38 -9.57 -8.60 0.96
C ASP A 38 -9.70 -9.43 2.23
N THR A 39 -10.89 -9.42 2.82
CA THR A 39 -11.23 -10.19 4.02
C THR A 39 -11.04 -11.71 3.86
N LYS A 40 -10.90 -12.23 2.64
CA LYS A 40 -10.60 -13.64 2.37
C LYS A 40 -9.11 -13.95 2.33
N SER A 41 -8.24 -12.95 2.10
CA SER A 41 -6.79 -13.16 2.11
C SER A 41 -6.28 -13.44 3.53
N ILE A 42 -5.30 -14.33 3.61
CA ILE A 42 -4.60 -14.63 4.87
C ILE A 42 -3.75 -13.45 5.37
N ALA A 43 -3.41 -12.50 4.50
CA ALA A 43 -2.65 -11.30 4.85
C ALA A 43 -3.38 -10.41 5.87
N PHE A 44 -4.71 -10.47 5.89
CA PHE A 44 -5.55 -9.61 6.72
C PHE A 44 -6.24 -10.34 7.87
N GLN A 45 -5.97 -11.63 8.04
CA GLN A 45 -6.46 -12.38 9.20
C GLN A 45 -5.72 -11.97 10.47
N ARG A 46 -6.28 -12.37 11.61
CA ARG A 46 -5.61 -12.17 12.89
C ARG A 46 -4.21 -12.82 12.86
N PRO A 47 -3.15 -12.08 13.23
CA PRO A 47 -1.80 -12.60 13.26
C PRO A 47 -1.68 -13.86 14.14
N SER A 48 -1.18 -14.94 13.56
CA SER A 48 -0.77 -16.16 14.27
C SER A 48 0.74 -16.23 14.52
N SER A 49 1.49 -15.35 13.87
CA SER A 49 2.93 -15.14 14.03
C SER A 49 3.22 -13.64 14.21
N GLU A 50 4.49 -13.26 14.37
CA GLU A 50 4.87 -11.84 14.55
C GLU A 50 4.45 -10.94 13.37
N MET A 51 4.42 -11.49 12.15
CA MET A 51 4.01 -10.78 10.94
C MET A 51 3.03 -11.60 10.11
N ASN A 52 2.12 -10.91 9.42
CA ASN A 52 1.31 -11.53 8.39
C ASN A 52 2.10 -11.56 7.08
N ILE A 53 1.65 -12.35 6.10
CA ILE A 53 2.18 -12.21 4.75
C ILE A 53 1.95 -10.77 4.25
N PRO A 54 2.87 -10.21 3.47
CA PRO A 54 2.71 -8.88 2.91
C PRO A 54 1.57 -8.84 1.88
N TYR A 55 0.89 -7.70 1.84
CA TYR A 55 -0.09 -7.36 0.82
C TYR A 55 0.21 -5.95 0.33
N GLY A 56 0.30 -5.77 -0.99
CA GLY A 56 0.71 -4.49 -1.54
C GLY A 56 0.20 -4.22 -2.94
N ILE A 57 0.66 -3.09 -3.48
CA ILE A 57 0.34 -2.61 -4.81
C ILE A 57 1.60 -2.82 -5.67
N SER A 58 1.55 -3.82 -6.56
CA SER A 58 2.72 -4.22 -7.37
C SER A 58 3.22 -3.09 -8.27
N LYS A 59 2.32 -2.24 -8.77
CA LYS A 59 2.60 -1.09 -9.64
C LYS A 59 2.25 0.22 -8.94
N PHE A 60 2.87 0.46 -7.79
CA PHE A 60 2.55 1.64 -6.99
C PHE A 60 2.81 2.96 -7.72
N VAL A 61 4.03 3.14 -8.25
CA VAL A 61 4.44 4.34 -9.01
C VAL A 61 5.32 3.91 -10.20
N PRO A 62 5.11 4.46 -11.40
CA PRO A 62 5.97 4.18 -12.56
C PRO A 62 7.42 4.59 -12.31
N LEU A 63 8.39 3.73 -12.64
CA LEU A 63 9.80 4.02 -12.37
C LEU A 63 10.33 5.26 -13.11
N ASN A 64 9.76 5.57 -14.28
CA ASN A 64 10.17 6.72 -15.10
C ASN A 64 9.97 8.08 -14.40
N VAL A 65 9.12 8.17 -13.37
CA VAL A 65 8.95 9.42 -12.60
C VAL A 65 10.21 9.77 -11.83
N PHE A 66 11.05 8.78 -11.51
CA PHE A 66 12.31 8.98 -10.80
C PHE A 66 13.46 9.35 -11.74
N GLU A 67 13.36 8.99 -13.02
CA GLU A 67 14.37 9.24 -14.06
C GLU A 67 14.30 10.66 -14.62
N HIS A 68 13.20 11.38 -14.39
CA HIS A 68 13.04 12.75 -14.87
C HIS A 68 14.00 13.70 -14.14
N ASN A 69 14.64 14.62 -14.87
CA ASN A 69 15.56 15.62 -14.30
C ASN A 69 14.88 16.53 -13.25
N GLU A 70 13.55 16.62 -13.29
CA GLU A 70 12.72 17.39 -12.35
C GLU A 70 12.06 16.47 -11.30
N ASN A 71 12.63 15.29 -11.03
CA ASN A 71 12.14 14.42 -9.96
C ASN A 71 12.22 15.13 -8.60
N HIS A 72 11.06 15.28 -7.96
CA HIS A 72 10.93 15.84 -6.63
C HIS A 72 10.54 14.81 -5.57
N TYR A 73 10.48 13.53 -5.89
CA TYR A 73 10.17 12.44 -4.95
C TYR A 73 11.40 11.95 -4.17
N VAL A 74 12.60 12.17 -4.71
CA VAL A 74 13.87 11.83 -4.05
C VAL A 74 14.72 13.08 -3.92
N LYS A 75 15.04 13.47 -2.69
CA LYS A 75 15.90 14.63 -2.40
C LYS A 75 16.90 14.29 -1.31
N ASN A 76 18.18 14.58 -1.56
CA ASN A 76 19.29 14.27 -0.65
C ASN A 76 19.29 12.79 -0.22
N ASP A 77 19.10 11.89 -1.19
CA ASP A 77 19.06 10.43 -0.96
C ASP A 77 17.96 10.00 0.03
N ARG A 78 16.82 10.71 0.01
CA ARG A 78 15.66 10.43 0.86
C ARG A 78 14.39 10.50 0.05
N MET A 79 13.49 9.57 0.35
CA MET A 79 12.11 9.57 -0.12
C MET A 79 11.17 9.43 1.08
N PHE A 80 9.94 9.90 0.96
CA PHE A 80 8.94 9.83 2.02
C PHE A 80 7.68 9.15 1.51
N ILE A 81 7.26 8.10 2.23
CA ILE A 81 6.00 7.40 1.98
C ILE A 81 5.11 7.65 3.19
N LYS A 82 3.92 8.18 2.95
CA LYS A 82 2.87 8.35 3.94
C LYS A 82 1.89 7.18 3.82
N ILE A 83 1.51 6.61 4.96
CA ILE A 83 0.50 5.54 5.03
C ILE A 83 -0.61 6.03 5.94
N GLU A 84 -1.85 5.95 5.46
CA GLU A 84 -3.04 6.34 6.20
C GLU A 84 -4.00 5.15 6.28
N VAL A 85 -4.49 4.86 7.48
CA VAL A 85 -5.53 3.86 7.72
C VAL A 85 -6.81 4.60 8.08
N ASP A 86 -7.83 4.48 7.24
CA ASP A 86 -9.11 5.13 7.44
C ASP A 86 -10.11 4.17 8.10
N PHE A 87 -10.44 4.45 9.35
CA PHE A 87 -11.37 3.67 10.16
C PHE A 87 -12.85 4.04 9.91
N LEU A 88 -13.10 5.14 9.21
CA LEU A 88 -14.45 5.67 8.93
C LEU A 88 -14.84 5.52 7.46
N ALA A 89 -13.89 5.22 6.57
CA ALA A 89 -14.17 4.99 5.16
C ALA A 89 -15.12 3.80 4.98
N GLU A 90 -16.20 4.03 4.24
CA GLU A 90 -17.11 2.99 3.80
C GLU A 90 -16.61 2.38 2.49
N ARG A 91 -16.56 1.04 2.43
CA ARG A 91 -16.22 0.34 1.19
C ARG A 91 -17.34 0.64 0.19
N PRO A 92 -17.06 1.24 -0.98
CA PRO A 92 -18.09 1.54 -1.95
C PRO A 92 -18.87 0.26 -2.26
N THR A 93 -20.16 0.25 -1.95
CA THR A 93 -21.02 -0.82 -2.43
C THR A 93 -21.21 -0.52 -3.90
N ILE A 94 -20.69 -1.36 -4.80
CA ILE A 94 -20.88 -1.15 -6.23
C ILE A 94 -22.39 -1.23 -6.51
N SER A 95 -23.08 -0.09 -6.48
CA SER A 95 -24.28 0.10 -7.26
C SER A 95 -23.79 0.20 -8.69
N LEU A 96 -24.14 -0.80 -9.51
CA LEU A 96 -24.04 -0.71 -10.97
C LEU A 96 -24.48 0.71 -11.38
N ILE A 97 -23.56 1.52 -11.89
CA ILE A 97 -23.68 2.80 -12.63
C ILE A 97 -22.57 3.77 -12.18
N GLY A 98 -21.49 3.84 -12.97
CA GLY A 98 -21.21 5.08 -13.70
C GLY A 98 -20.05 5.99 -13.28
N ASP A 99 -19.43 5.87 -12.10
CA ASP A 99 -18.28 6.71 -11.72
C ASP A 99 -17.14 5.87 -11.14
N VAL A 100 -16.32 5.31 -12.03
CA VAL A 100 -15.06 4.63 -11.70
C VAL A 100 -13.95 5.67 -11.54
N GLY A 101 -13.96 6.35 -10.40
CA GLY A 101 -12.76 6.98 -9.86
C GLY A 101 -11.84 5.88 -9.33
N GLU A 102 -11.02 5.33 -10.22
CA GLU A 102 -9.75 4.64 -9.94
C GLU A 102 -9.75 3.77 -8.67
N LEU A 103 -10.62 2.75 -8.65
CA LEU A 103 -10.30 1.57 -7.88
C LEU A 103 -9.08 0.94 -8.56
N LEU A 104 -8.01 0.70 -7.82
CA LEU A 104 -6.94 -0.13 -8.36
C LEU A 104 -7.55 -1.40 -8.93
N ASN A 105 -7.13 -1.75 -10.15
CA ASN A 105 -7.47 -3.03 -10.70
C ASN A 105 -7.02 -4.09 -9.69
N GLU A 106 -7.92 -5.00 -9.29
CA GLU A 106 -7.60 -6.06 -8.32
C GLU A 106 -6.39 -6.90 -8.77
N GLU A 107 -6.12 -6.93 -10.09
CA GLU A 107 -4.94 -7.55 -10.71
C GLU A 107 -3.59 -6.89 -10.33
N GLU A 108 -3.58 -5.66 -9.81
CA GLU A 108 -2.36 -4.99 -9.36
C GLU A 108 -2.08 -5.20 -7.86
N LEU A 109 -3.05 -5.72 -7.13
CA LEU A 109 -2.90 -6.11 -5.74
C LEU A 109 -2.31 -7.50 -5.65
N VAL A 110 -1.31 -7.67 -4.78
CA VAL A 110 -0.59 -8.94 -4.66
C VAL A 110 -0.38 -9.34 -3.21
N ASP A 111 -0.86 -10.54 -2.89
CA ASP A 111 -0.36 -11.35 -1.78
C ASP A 111 1.07 -11.78 -2.14
N THR A 112 2.07 -11.06 -1.65
CA THR A 112 3.46 -11.38 -2.01
C THR A 112 3.94 -12.54 -1.14
N ASN A 113 3.76 -13.77 -1.62
CA ASN A 113 4.54 -14.88 -1.09
C ASN A 113 6.01 -14.61 -1.50
N TYR A 114 6.86 -14.24 -0.55
CA TYR A 114 8.23 -13.76 -0.79
C TYR A 114 9.14 -14.75 -1.53
N ASP A 115 8.70 -15.98 -1.78
CA ASP A 115 9.50 -17.06 -2.37
C ASP A 115 9.93 -16.83 -3.84
N ASN A 116 9.38 -15.82 -4.55
CA ASN A 116 9.69 -15.57 -5.97
C ASN A 116 10.03 -14.11 -6.32
N LEU A 117 10.22 -13.21 -5.34
CA LEU A 117 10.78 -11.89 -5.64
C LEU A 117 12.29 -12.04 -5.86
N PRO A 118 12.89 -11.53 -6.96
CA PRO A 118 14.33 -11.32 -6.98
C PRO A 118 14.61 -10.46 -5.75
N GLN A 119 15.49 -10.92 -4.86
CA GLN A 119 15.89 -10.19 -3.67
C GLN A 119 16.20 -8.76 -4.13
N LEU A 120 15.27 -7.82 -3.87
CA LEU A 120 15.59 -6.42 -4.00
C LEU A 120 16.71 -6.25 -2.99
N LEU A 121 17.91 -6.01 -3.52
CA LEU A 121 19.07 -5.65 -2.73
C LEU A 121 18.61 -4.59 -1.75
N CYS A 122 18.35 -4.98 -0.50
CA CYS A 122 18.56 -4.08 0.61
C CYS A 122 19.99 -3.60 0.38
N CYS A 123 20.16 -2.30 0.14
CA CYS A 123 21.47 -1.66 0.05
C CYS A 123 22.30 -2.18 1.22
N SER A 124 23.15 -3.16 0.92
CA SER A 124 24.07 -3.75 1.84
C SER A 124 25.36 -3.02 1.55
N ASP A 125 25.80 -2.28 2.57
CA ASP A 125 27.16 -1.81 2.76
C ASP A 125 27.60 -0.61 1.89
N ALA A 126 27.49 0.58 2.52
CA ALA A 126 28.42 1.69 2.31
C ALA A 126 29.41 1.72 3.48
#